data_AF-A0A4Z0C4M0-F1
#
_entry.id   AF-A0A4Z0C4M0-F1
#
_cell.length_a   1.000
_cell.length_b   1.000
_cell.length_c   1.000
_cell.angle_alpha   90.00
_cell.angle_beta   90.00
_cell.angle_gamma   90.00
#
_symmetry.space_group_name_H-M   'P 1'
#
loop_
_entity.id
_entity.type
_entity.pdbx_description
1 polymer ?
#
loop_
_entity_poly.entity_id
_entity_poly.type
_entity_poly.pdbx_seq_one_letter_code
_entity_poly.pdbx_strand_id
1 'polypeptide(L)'
;MNRRLAIAFAALTLQACAIPQALPEATDLQAGAGEVVVIGKVELVPPLDAREQRSHWNAIGEKRFLERVWLATGAEHRPIDTTKLDASQFGRSLEAKWGVPFMVKVPRQRTYLNGGVLHLDVMQQERIWFPGGFYFEVPEGAPAVYVGTLRYHRNDFNVITRVEVVNERADVAAVLKGSPASDVRVSLLRRVPERPILRSSN
;
A
#
# COMPACT_ATOMS: atom_id res chain seq x y z
N MET A 1 44.35 -29.19 23.78
CA MET A 1 44.25 -28.20 22.68
C MET A 1 42.79 -28.04 22.26
N ASN A 2 42.37 -26.81 22.02
CA ASN A 2 41.03 -26.29 22.33
C ASN A 2 39.91 -26.66 21.35
N ARG A 3 38.89 -27.39 21.83
CA ARG A 3 37.64 -27.72 21.12
C ARG A 3 36.54 -26.64 21.20
N ARG A 4 36.85 -25.48 21.81
CA ARG A 4 35.87 -24.42 22.13
C ARG A 4 35.75 -23.30 21.09
N LEU A 5 36.48 -23.36 19.96
CA LEU A 5 36.54 -22.26 18.99
C LEU A 5 35.62 -22.41 17.77
N ALA A 6 34.86 -23.50 17.64
CA ALA A 6 34.07 -23.79 16.43
C ALA A 6 32.61 -23.31 16.49
N ILE A 7 32.12 -22.85 17.64
CA ILE A 7 30.70 -22.47 17.82
C ILE A 7 30.46 -20.97 17.59
N ALA A 8 31.51 -20.14 17.54
CA ALA A 8 31.37 -18.69 17.41
C ALA A 8 31.15 -18.18 15.97
N PHE A 9 31.31 -19.03 14.94
CA PHE A 9 31.28 -18.57 13.53
C PHE A 9 29.95 -18.81 12.79
N ALA A 10 28.98 -19.49 13.41
CA ALA A 10 27.69 -19.81 12.77
C ALA A 10 26.55 -18.81 13.09
N ALA A 11 26.79 -17.80 13.94
CA ALA A 11 25.78 -16.81 14.33
C ALA A 11 25.81 -15.51 13.50
N LEU A 12 26.66 -15.43 12.46
CA LEU A 12 26.85 -14.25 11.61
C LEU A 12 26.10 -14.29 10.27
N THR A 13 25.37 -15.37 9.99
CA THR A 13 24.64 -15.51 8.72
C THR A 13 23.15 -15.26 8.94
N LEU A 14 22.60 -14.30 8.18
CA LEU A 14 21.18 -13.91 8.08
C LEU A 14 20.76 -12.67 8.90
N GLN A 15 21.54 -11.60 8.85
CA GLN A 15 20.91 -10.29 8.66
C GLN A 15 20.42 -10.22 7.21
N ALA A 16 19.33 -10.92 6.91
CA ALA A 16 18.62 -10.74 5.66
C ALA A 16 18.19 -9.27 5.62
N CYS A 17 18.84 -8.48 4.76
CA CYS A 17 18.35 -7.16 4.42
C CYS A 17 16.87 -7.34 4.02
N ALA A 18 15.96 -6.87 4.88
CA ALA A 18 14.53 -6.93 4.62
C ALA A 18 14.24 -5.96 3.46
N ILE A 19 14.40 -6.45 2.24
CA ILE A 19 14.00 -5.73 1.05
C ILE A 19 12.49 -5.52 1.17
N PRO A 20 11.98 -4.29 0.97
CA PRO A 20 10.55 -4.02 1.00
C PRO A 20 9.82 -4.97 0.05
N GLN A 21 8.86 -5.72 0.59
CA GLN A 21 8.11 -6.70 -0.18
C GLN A 21 6.71 -6.16 -0.42
N ALA A 22 6.31 -6.09 -1.69
CA ALA A 22 4.94 -5.80 -2.05
C ALA A 22 4.01 -6.93 -1.57
N LEU A 23 2.77 -6.59 -1.24
CA LEU A 23 1.72 -7.59 -1.06
C LEU A 23 1.59 -8.44 -2.33
N PRO A 24 1.39 -9.77 -2.21
CA PRO A 24 1.24 -10.63 -3.39
C PRO A 24 0.06 -10.19 -4.25
N GLU A 25 0.28 -9.95 -5.54
CA GLU A 25 -0.80 -9.72 -6.50
C GLU A 25 -1.68 -11.00 -6.59
N ALA A 26 -2.98 -10.82 -6.78
CA ALA A 26 -3.95 -11.90 -6.97
C ALA A 26 -4.55 -11.81 -8.38
N THR A 27 -4.79 -12.96 -9.01
CA THR A 27 -5.39 -13.06 -10.34
C THR A 27 -6.81 -13.61 -10.34
N ASP A 28 -7.26 -14.06 -9.18
CA ASP A 28 -8.53 -14.72 -8.88
C ASP A 28 -8.92 -14.44 -7.42
N LEU A 29 -10.04 -15.01 -6.95
CA LEU A 29 -10.52 -14.86 -5.57
C LEU A 29 -9.93 -15.90 -4.60
N GLN A 30 -8.92 -16.67 -5.00
CA GLN A 30 -8.32 -17.72 -4.16
C GLN A 30 -7.20 -17.14 -3.29
N ALA A 31 -7.49 -17.02 -1.99
CA ALA A 31 -6.52 -16.68 -0.96
C ALA A 31 -6.07 -17.93 -0.19
N GLY A 32 -4.86 -17.92 0.36
CA GLY A 32 -4.39 -18.98 1.24
C GLY A 32 -5.16 -19.05 2.57
N ALA A 33 -4.91 -20.12 3.34
CA ALA A 33 -5.46 -20.22 4.69
C ALA A 33 -4.97 -19.04 5.55
N GLY A 34 -5.91 -18.25 6.08
CA GLY A 34 -5.59 -17.03 6.85
C GLY A 34 -5.37 -15.77 6.02
N GLU A 35 -5.62 -15.80 4.71
CA GLU A 35 -5.57 -14.63 3.83
C GLU A 35 -6.95 -14.28 3.26
N VAL A 36 -7.05 -13.11 2.66
CA VAL A 36 -8.21 -12.66 1.87
C VAL A 36 -7.72 -11.89 0.64
N VAL A 37 -8.47 -11.97 -0.46
CA VAL A 37 -8.22 -11.11 -1.62
C VAL A 37 -8.84 -9.75 -1.39
N VAL A 38 -8.04 -8.69 -1.50
CA VAL A 38 -8.48 -7.29 -1.40
C VAL A 38 -8.52 -6.70 -2.78
N ILE A 39 -9.65 -6.06 -3.09
CA ILE A 39 -9.93 -5.43 -4.36
C ILE A 39 -10.20 -3.94 -4.12
N GLY A 40 -9.53 -3.08 -4.87
CA GLY A 40 -9.74 -1.64 -4.78
C GLY A 40 -9.12 -0.92 -5.97
N LYS A 41 -9.14 0.42 -5.92
CA LYS A 41 -8.54 1.29 -6.92
C LYS A 41 -7.91 2.49 -6.20
N VAL A 42 -6.82 3.03 -6.76
CA VAL A 42 -6.21 4.27 -6.24
C VAL A 42 -6.20 5.30 -7.36
N GLU A 43 -6.63 6.51 -7.06
CA GLU A 43 -6.75 7.60 -8.02
C GLU A 43 -6.08 8.88 -7.51
N LEU A 44 -5.61 9.68 -8.47
CA LEU A 44 -5.03 10.99 -8.22
C LEU A 44 -5.73 12.01 -9.13
N VAL A 45 -6.21 13.10 -8.54
CA VAL A 45 -6.97 14.15 -9.23
C VAL A 45 -6.35 15.52 -8.95
N PRO A 46 -5.87 16.26 -9.96
CA PRO A 46 -5.66 15.82 -11.33
C PRO A 46 -4.63 14.68 -11.44
N PRO A 47 -4.70 13.84 -12.49
CA PRO A 47 -3.70 12.78 -12.72
C PRO A 47 -2.32 13.39 -12.95
N LEU A 48 -1.27 12.59 -12.84
CA LEU A 48 0.09 13.02 -13.19
C LEU A 48 0.23 13.18 -14.70
N ASP A 49 0.85 14.29 -15.11
CA ASP A 49 1.34 14.49 -16.46
C ASP A 49 2.63 13.69 -16.65
N ALA A 50 2.83 13.11 -17.83
CA ALA A 50 4.03 12.34 -18.13
C ALA A 50 5.32 13.16 -17.97
N ARG A 51 5.25 14.49 -18.08
CA ARG A 51 6.38 15.42 -17.90
C ARG A 51 6.72 15.68 -16.43
N GLU A 52 5.81 15.39 -15.51
CA GLU A 52 6.06 15.50 -14.06
C GLU A 52 6.96 14.38 -13.54
N GLN A 53 7.11 13.29 -14.30
CA GLN A 53 7.96 12.17 -13.95
C GLN A 53 9.21 12.13 -14.82
N ARG A 54 10.38 12.04 -14.18
CA ARG A 54 11.68 11.99 -14.85
C ARG A 54 12.25 10.59 -14.73
N SER A 55 12.40 9.95 -15.88
CA SER A 55 13.15 8.70 -16.00
C SER A 55 14.56 9.02 -16.49
N HIS A 56 15.57 8.53 -15.79
CA HIS A 56 16.98 8.75 -16.12
C HIS A 56 17.59 7.56 -16.86
N TRP A 57 17.05 6.36 -16.68
CA TRP A 57 17.54 5.15 -17.34
C TRP A 57 16.41 4.24 -17.84
N ASN A 58 16.70 3.41 -18.84
CA ASN A 58 15.85 2.27 -19.22
C ASN A 58 16.00 1.08 -18.24
N ALA A 59 16.28 1.36 -16.96
CA ALA A 59 16.46 0.32 -15.96
C ALA A 59 15.11 -0.32 -15.65
N ILE A 60 15.04 -1.66 -15.73
CA ILE A 60 13.82 -2.47 -15.53
C ILE A 60 13.15 -2.18 -14.18
N GLY A 61 13.89 -1.71 -13.18
CA GLY A 61 13.36 -1.35 -11.86
C GLY A 61 12.73 0.06 -11.78
N GLU A 62 13.19 1.03 -12.57
CA GLU A 62 12.81 2.45 -12.41
C GLU A 62 11.32 2.68 -12.72
N LYS A 63 10.80 1.99 -13.74
CA LYS A 63 9.36 2.04 -14.08
C LYS A 63 8.46 1.63 -12.93
N ARG A 64 8.87 0.66 -12.10
CA ARG A 64 8.08 0.23 -10.93
C ARG A 64 7.94 1.35 -9.89
N PHE A 65 8.97 2.19 -9.72
CA PHE A 65 8.96 3.29 -8.76
C PHE A 65 8.21 4.52 -9.27
N LEU A 66 8.28 4.79 -10.58
CA LEU A 66 7.61 5.92 -11.20
C LEU A 66 6.12 5.63 -11.45
N GLU A 67 5.75 4.46 -11.95
CA GLU A 67 4.36 4.21 -12.39
C GLU A 67 3.41 3.76 -11.28
N ARG A 68 3.93 3.47 -10.08
CA ARG A 68 3.14 2.90 -8.97
C ARG A 68 3.23 3.74 -7.72
N VAL A 69 2.08 3.96 -7.08
CA VAL A 69 2.02 4.44 -5.70
C VAL A 69 2.21 3.26 -4.75
N TRP A 70 3.06 3.46 -3.76
CA TRP A 70 3.34 2.47 -2.73
C TRP A 70 2.61 2.90 -1.46
N LEU A 71 1.64 2.12 -1.01
CA LEU A 71 0.91 2.38 0.23
C LEU A 71 1.44 1.46 1.33
N ALA A 72 1.95 2.03 2.41
CA ALA A 72 2.36 1.28 3.59
C ALA A 72 1.13 0.63 4.23
N THR A 73 1.18 -0.68 4.46
CA THR A 73 0.11 -1.42 5.13
C THR A 73 0.57 -2.07 6.43
N GLY A 74 -0.35 -2.30 7.37
CA GLY A 74 -0.01 -2.94 8.63
C GLY A 74 -1.20 -3.39 9.47
N ALA A 75 -0.92 -4.20 10.48
CA ALA A 75 -1.89 -4.65 11.50
C ALA A 75 -2.32 -3.52 12.44
N GLU A 76 -1.51 -2.47 12.52
CA GLU A 76 -1.70 -1.33 13.41
C GLU A 76 -1.62 -0.02 12.63
N HIS A 77 -2.33 0.98 13.13
CA HIS A 77 -2.20 2.35 12.64
C HIS A 77 -0.85 2.93 13.08
N ARG A 78 0.06 3.11 12.13
CA ARG A 78 1.39 3.69 12.33
C ARG A 78 1.71 4.61 11.15
N PRO A 79 1.42 5.93 11.25
CA PRO A 79 1.72 6.87 10.18
C PRO A 79 3.18 6.77 9.73
N ILE A 80 3.41 6.87 8.42
CA ILE A 80 4.76 6.87 7.85
C ILE A 80 5.52 8.17 8.19
N ASP A 81 6.85 8.10 8.22
CA ASP A 81 7.69 9.28 8.31
C ASP A 81 7.84 9.89 6.91
N THR A 82 7.44 11.15 6.74
CA THR A 82 7.51 11.85 5.45
C THR A 82 8.76 12.71 5.29
N THR A 83 9.63 12.77 6.30
CA THR A 83 10.89 13.54 6.24
C THR A 83 11.97 12.82 5.45
N LYS A 84 11.91 11.49 5.41
CA LYS A 84 12.82 10.61 4.68
C LYS A 84 12.11 9.32 4.30
N LEU A 85 12.55 8.68 3.21
CA LEU A 85 12.07 7.34 2.88
C LEU A 85 12.72 6.30 3.78
N ASP A 86 11.96 5.77 4.72
CA ASP A 86 12.30 4.55 5.44
C ASP A 86 11.64 3.35 4.75
N ALA A 87 12.45 2.62 3.98
CA ALA A 87 12.02 1.44 3.24
C ALA A 87 11.38 0.37 4.15
N SER A 88 11.76 0.30 5.43
CA SER A 88 11.19 -0.67 6.38
C SER A 88 9.70 -0.42 6.67
N GLN A 89 9.23 0.83 6.53
CA GLN A 89 7.81 1.17 6.68
C GLN A 89 6.95 0.62 5.53
N PHE A 90 7.57 0.16 4.45
CA PHE A 90 6.92 -0.38 3.25
C PHE A 90 7.14 -1.88 3.07
N GLY A 91 7.53 -2.61 4.13
CA GLY A 91 7.80 -4.06 4.09
C GLY A 91 6.62 -4.97 3.69
N ARG A 92 5.41 -4.41 3.55
CA ARG A 92 4.18 -5.05 3.06
C ARG A 92 3.35 -4.03 2.27
N SER A 93 3.99 -3.33 1.33
CA SER A 93 3.33 -2.26 0.60
C SER A 93 2.26 -2.79 -0.35
N LEU A 94 1.14 -2.08 -0.45
CA LEU A 94 0.24 -2.21 -1.57
C LEU A 94 0.79 -1.33 -2.68
N GLU A 95 1.16 -1.93 -3.81
CA GLU A 95 1.64 -1.20 -4.97
C GLU A 95 0.53 -1.12 -6.03
N ALA A 96 -0.01 0.08 -6.25
CA ALA A 96 -1.10 0.30 -7.19
C ALA A 96 -0.66 1.18 -8.35
N LYS A 97 -1.21 0.90 -9.54
CA LYS A 97 -1.19 1.84 -10.66
C LYS A 97 -2.35 2.82 -10.53
N TRP A 98 -2.15 4.06 -10.96
CA TRP A 98 -3.18 5.09 -10.93
C TRP A 98 -4.36 4.73 -11.85
N GLY A 99 -5.58 4.81 -11.31
CA GLY A 99 -6.82 4.57 -12.06
C GLY A 99 -7.08 3.12 -12.45
N VAL A 100 -6.18 2.19 -12.11
CA VAL A 100 -6.32 0.76 -12.44
C VAL A 100 -6.72 0.00 -11.17
N PRO A 101 -7.79 -0.80 -11.19
CA PRO A 101 -8.11 -1.66 -10.07
C PRO A 101 -6.99 -2.66 -9.78
N PHE A 102 -6.74 -2.91 -8.49
CA PHE A 102 -5.79 -3.91 -8.02
C PHE A 102 -6.51 -5.07 -7.34
N MET A 103 -5.82 -6.22 -7.32
CA MET A 103 -6.19 -7.38 -6.51
C MET A 103 -4.93 -7.86 -5.79
N VAL A 104 -4.96 -7.90 -4.46
CA VAL A 104 -3.81 -8.31 -3.64
C VAL A 104 -4.24 -9.24 -2.52
N LYS A 105 -3.34 -10.14 -2.09
CA LYS A 105 -3.57 -11.01 -0.94
C LYS A 105 -3.07 -10.32 0.33
N VAL A 106 -3.90 -10.28 1.36
CA VAL A 106 -3.53 -9.75 2.69
C VAL A 106 -3.92 -10.74 3.78
N PRO A 107 -3.30 -10.67 4.98
CA PRO A 107 -3.76 -11.45 6.12
C PRO A 107 -5.19 -11.12 6.49
N ARG A 108 -5.94 -12.13 6.94
CA ARG A 108 -7.35 -12.04 7.34
C ARG A 108 -7.50 -11.36 8.71
N GLN A 109 -7.23 -10.06 8.73
CA GLN A 109 -7.29 -9.21 9.90
C GLN A 109 -7.64 -7.78 9.49
N ARG A 110 -7.91 -6.90 10.46
CA ARG A 110 -7.96 -5.46 10.18
C ARG A 110 -6.62 -5.00 9.61
N THR A 111 -6.68 -4.31 8.48
CA THR A 111 -5.48 -3.78 7.80
C THR A 111 -5.59 -2.28 7.68
N TYR A 112 -4.55 -1.58 8.10
CA TYR A 112 -4.41 -0.14 8.02
C TYR A 112 -3.61 0.26 6.77
N LEU A 113 -4.00 1.36 6.13
CA LEU A 113 -3.21 2.11 5.16
C LEU A 113 -2.58 3.30 5.89
N ASN A 114 -1.28 3.20 6.11
CA ASN A 114 -0.51 4.06 7.00
C ASN A 114 0.08 5.30 6.30
N GLY A 115 -0.03 5.36 4.99
CA GLY A 115 0.43 6.44 4.14
C GLY A 115 0.98 5.86 2.84
N GLY A 116 1.45 6.73 1.96
CA GLY A 116 2.05 6.28 0.72
C GLY A 116 3.10 7.21 0.17
N VAL A 117 3.80 6.70 -0.83
CA VAL A 117 4.82 7.44 -1.57
C VAL A 117 4.73 7.11 -3.05
N LEU A 118 5.00 8.11 -3.88
CA LEU A 118 5.28 7.98 -5.30
C LEU A 118 6.58 8.72 -5.59
N HIS A 119 7.42 8.17 -6.46
CA HIS A 119 8.58 8.88 -6.97
C HIS A 119 8.22 9.67 -8.23
N LEU A 120 8.64 10.93 -8.28
CA LEU A 120 8.64 11.76 -9.48
C LEU A 120 9.98 11.64 -10.21
N ASP A 121 11.06 11.56 -9.43
CA ASP A 121 12.42 11.39 -9.94
C ASP A 121 13.19 10.49 -8.97
N VAL A 122 13.56 9.28 -9.42
CA VAL A 122 14.27 8.32 -8.56
C VAL A 122 15.69 8.78 -8.26
N MET A 123 16.34 9.48 -9.19
CA MET A 123 17.72 9.95 -9.06
C MET A 123 17.83 11.15 -8.13
N GLN A 124 16.94 12.12 -8.29
CA GLN A 124 16.87 13.31 -7.43
C GLN A 124 16.09 13.05 -6.13
N GLN A 125 15.53 11.84 -5.98
CA GLN A 125 14.67 11.46 -4.86
C GLN A 125 13.45 12.38 -4.66
N GLU A 126 12.94 12.97 -5.75
CA GLU A 126 11.73 13.78 -5.72
C GLU A 126 10.52 12.85 -5.54
N ARG A 127 9.65 13.20 -4.59
CA ARG A 127 8.55 12.33 -4.14
C ARG A 127 7.29 13.12 -3.84
N ILE A 128 6.15 12.44 -3.98
CA ILE A 128 4.87 12.87 -3.42
C ILE A 128 4.55 11.95 -2.25
N TRP A 129 4.21 12.54 -1.11
CA TRP A 129 3.73 11.81 0.06
C TRP A 129 2.20 11.83 0.10
N PHE A 130 1.63 10.66 0.35
CA PHE A 130 0.19 10.47 0.43
C PHE A 130 -0.20 10.23 1.89
N PRO A 131 -1.15 10.99 2.43
CA PRO A 131 -1.64 10.77 3.78
C PRO A 131 -2.31 9.39 3.90
N GLY A 132 -2.08 8.74 5.03
CA GLY A 132 -2.73 7.49 5.42
C GLY A 132 -3.86 7.73 6.41
N GLY A 133 -3.98 6.83 7.38
CA GLY A 133 -5.03 6.90 8.40
C GLY A 133 -6.34 6.31 7.92
N PHE A 134 -6.28 5.28 7.07
CA PHE A 134 -7.44 4.50 6.64
C PHE A 134 -7.30 3.05 7.08
N TYR A 135 -8.41 2.34 7.20
CA TYR A 135 -8.40 0.90 7.46
C TYR A 135 -9.62 0.23 6.84
N PHE A 136 -9.50 -1.08 6.61
CA PHE A 136 -10.63 -1.94 6.30
C PHE A 136 -10.63 -3.16 7.23
N GLU A 137 -11.80 -3.78 7.35
CA GLU A 137 -11.97 -5.03 8.09
C GLU A 137 -12.31 -6.16 7.13
N VAL A 138 -12.02 -7.38 7.53
CA VAL A 138 -12.35 -8.56 6.73
C VAL A 138 -13.56 -9.23 7.37
N PRO A 139 -14.74 -9.20 6.72
CA PRO A 139 -15.90 -9.92 7.24
C PRO A 139 -15.61 -11.42 7.35
N GLU A 140 -16.23 -12.06 8.34
CA GLU A 140 -16.08 -13.50 8.56
C GLU A 140 -16.49 -14.29 7.31
N GLY A 141 -15.69 -15.31 6.97
CA GLY A 141 -15.94 -16.17 5.81
C GLY A 141 -15.79 -15.51 4.44
N ALA A 142 -15.48 -14.21 4.35
CA ALA A 142 -15.37 -13.51 3.05
C ALA A 142 -14.14 -13.99 2.26
N PRO A 143 -14.29 -14.58 1.06
CA PRO A 143 -13.13 -14.98 0.25
C PRO A 143 -12.41 -13.76 -0.32
N ALA A 144 -13.16 -12.69 -0.61
CA ALA A 144 -12.63 -11.42 -1.07
C ALA A 144 -13.38 -10.23 -0.47
N VAL A 145 -12.69 -9.08 -0.39
CA VAL A 145 -13.24 -7.81 0.06
C VAL A 145 -12.99 -6.69 -0.95
N TYR A 146 -14.01 -5.88 -1.21
CA TYR A 146 -13.90 -4.63 -1.95
C TYR A 146 -13.76 -3.46 -0.98
N VAL A 147 -12.67 -2.69 -1.10
CA VAL A 147 -12.31 -1.63 -0.15
C VAL A 147 -12.61 -0.21 -0.66
N GLY A 148 -13.17 -0.09 -1.86
CA GLY A 148 -13.45 1.21 -2.47
C GLY A 148 -12.35 1.71 -3.41
N THR A 149 -12.59 2.89 -3.97
CA THR A 149 -11.59 3.71 -4.65
C THR A 149 -11.05 4.73 -3.65
N LEU A 150 -9.75 4.68 -3.37
CA LEU A 150 -9.06 5.70 -2.59
C LEU A 150 -8.59 6.82 -3.53
N ARG A 151 -9.26 7.97 -3.47
CA ARG A 151 -9.00 9.08 -4.38
C ARG A 151 -8.32 10.23 -3.64
N TYR A 152 -7.13 10.57 -4.12
CA TYR A 152 -6.35 11.70 -3.64
C TYR A 152 -6.56 12.90 -4.56
N HIS A 153 -6.78 14.07 -3.96
CA HIS A 153 -6.83 15.35 -4.67
C HIS A 153 -5.54 16.11 -4.39
N ARG A 154 -4.92 16.69 -5.42
CA ARG A 154 -3.69 17.49 -5.30
C ARG A 154 -3.87 18.89 -5.89
N ASN A 155 -3.00 19.81 -5.52
CA ASN A 155 -2.84 21.10 -6.20
C ASN A 155 -1.67 21.05 -7.22
N ASP A 156 -1.42 22.19 -7.87
CA ASP A 156 -0.35 22.35 -8.87
C ASP A 156 1.07 22.16 -8.31
N PHE A 157 1.21 22.14 -6.99
CA PHE A 157 2.48 21.90 -6.27
C PHE A 157 2.58 20.48 -5.72
N ASN A 158 1.76 19.54 -6.22
CA ASN A 158 1.71 18.15 -5.75
C ASN A 158 1.32 17.96 -4.27
N VAL A 159 0.82 19.00 -3.61
CA VAL A 159 0.35 18.89 -2.23
C VAL A 159 -1.02 18.22 -2.24
N ILE A 160 -1.17 17.12 -1.49
CA ILE A 160 -2.46 16.45 -1.31
C ILE A 160 -3.37 17.34 -0.47
N THR A 161 -4.49 17.78 -1.05
CA THR A 161 -5.45 18.71 -0.43
C THR A 161 -6.65 17.99 0.16
N ARG A 162 -7.02 16.82 -0.37
CA ARG A 162 -8.18 16.05 0.08
C ARG A 162 -8.00 14.56 -0.23
N VAL A 163 -8.60 13.72 0.60
CA VAL A 163 -8.71 12.27 0.35
C VAL A 163 -10.16 11.85 0.52
N GLU A 164 -10.67 11.06 -0.41
CA GLU A 164 -12.01 10.47 -0.32
C GLU A 164 -12.00 8.98 -0.64
N VAL A 165 -12.97 8.26 -0.08
CA VAL A 165 -13.23 6.86 -0.37
C VAL A 165 -14.54 6.78 -1.13
N VAL A 166 -14.48 6.34 -2.38
CA VAL A 166 -15.66 6.28 -3.26
C VAL A 166 -16.04 4.83 -3.51
N ASN A 167 -17.33 4.53 -3.43
CA ASN A 167 -17.86 3.21 -3.75
C ASN A 167 -18.15 3.12 -5.26
N GLU A 168 -17.16 2.66 -6.01
CA GLU A 168 -17.23 2.46 -7.47
C GLU A 168 -17.16 0.98 -7.81
N ARG A 169 -17.94 0.17 -7.09
CA ARG A 169 -17.89 -1.30 -7.22
C ARG A 169 -18.14 -1.80 -8.65
N ALA A 170 -18.85 -1.04 -9.47
CA ALA A 170 -19.08 -1.38 -10.87
C ALA A 170 -17.76 -1.47 -11.66
N ASP A 171 -16.79 -0.59 -11.39
CA ASP A 171 -15.52 -0.51 -12.12
C ASP A 171 -14.62 -1.74 -11.88
N VAL A 172 -14.75 -2.37 -10.71
CA VAL A 172 -13.93 -3.54 -10.35
C VAL A 172 -14.47 -4.86 -10.91
N ALA A 173 -15.62 -4.86 -11.61
CA ALA A 173 -16.09 -6.05 -12.31
C ALA A 173 -15.06 -6.55 -13.35
N ALA A 174 -14.30 -5.63 -13.95
CA ALA A 174 -13.29 -5.94 -14.95
C ALA A 174 -12.16 -6.85 -14.42
N VAL A 175 -11.84 -6.78 -13.12
CA VAL A 175 -10.77 -7.60 -12.54
C VAL A 175 -11.23 -8.98 -12.06
N LEU A 176 -12.54 -9.21 -11.95
CA LEU A 176 -13.08 -10.48 -11.44
C LEU A 176 -12.97 -11.65 -12.42
N LYS A 177 -12.67 -11.40 -13.71
CA LYS A 177 -12.45 -12.43 -14.76
C LYS A 177 -13.49 -13.56 -14.77
N GLY A 178 -14.77 -13.21 -14.55
CA GLY A 178 -15.88 -14.18 -14.50
C GLY A 178 -16.21 -14.72 -13.11
N SER A 179 -15.45 -14.38 -12.08
CA SER A 179 -15.83 -14.68 -10.69
C SER A 179 -17.12 -13.94 -10.31
N PRO A 180 -18.04 -14.57 -9.57
CA PRO A 180 -19.27 -13.93 -9.15
C PRO A 180 -19.00 -12.70 -8.27
N ALA A 181 -19.60 -11.56 -8.63
CA ALA A 181 -19.49 -10.35 -7.80
C ALA A 181 -20.06 -10.57 -6.39
N SER A 182 -20.97 -11.54 -6.20
CA SER A 182 -21.53 -11.96 -4.90
C SER A 182 -20.47 -12.46 -3.91
N ASP A 183 -19.36 -13.00 -4.41
CA ASP A 183 -18.29 -13.55 -3.58
C ASP A 183 -17.39 -12.46 -2.99
N VAL A 184 -17.52 -11.23 -3.50
CA VAL A 184 -16.81 -10.06 -3.01
C VAL A 184 -17.67 -9.32 -1.99
N ARG A 185 -17.25 -9.32 -0.72
CA ARG A 185 -17.92 -8.56 0.34
C ARG A 185 -17.44 -7.10 0.33
N VAL A 186 -18.35 -6.16 0.56
CA VAL A 186 -17.98 -4.75 0.66
C VAL A 186 -17.43 -4.45 2.05
N SER A 187 -16.26 -3.83 2.12
CA SER A 187 -15.63 -3.32 3.34
C SER A 187 -14.86 -2.05 3.02
N LEU A 188 -15.60 -0.98 2.74
CA LEU A 188 -15.03 0.30 2.33
C LEU A 188 -13.99 0.79 3.36
N LEU A 189 -12.92 1.40 2.85
CA LEU A 189 -11.94 2.07 3.68
C LEU A 189 -12.62 3.09 4.60
N ARG A 190 -12.30 3.03 5.88
CA ARG A 190 -12.77 3.95 6.91
C ARG A 190 -11.61 4.76 7.44
N ARG A 191 -11.86 6.01 7.80
CA ARG A 191 -10.86 6.86 8.44
C ARG A 191 -10.62 6.39 9.87
N VAL A 192 -9.36 6.36 10.30
CA VAL A 192 -9.01 6.17 11.70
C VAL A 192 -9.55 7.37 12.48
N PRO A 193 -10.31 7.16 13.57
CA PRO A 193 -10.76 8.27 14.40
C PRO A 193 -9.56 9.07 14.90
N GLU A 194 -9.56 10.38 14.69
CA GLU A 194 -8.59 11.26 15.34
C GLU A 194 -8.79 11.12 16.84
N ARG A 195 -7.74 10.70 17.57
CA ARG A 195 -7.80 10.77 19.04
C ARG A 195 -7.96 12.25 19.38
N PRO A 196 -8.96 12.64 20.19
CA PRO A 196 -9.07 14.01 20.64
C PRO A 196 -7.74 14.35 21.32
N ILE A 197 -7.08 15.40 20.83
CA ILE A 197 -5.91 15.96 21.49
C ILE A 197 -6.43 16.40 22.85
N LEU A 198 -6.13 15.64 23.90
CA LEU A 198 -6.33 16.07 25.27
C LEU A 198 -5.45 17.32 25.40
N ARG A 199 -6.05 18.50 25.21
CA ARG A 199 -5.40 19.76 25.51
C ARG A 199 -5.11 19.69 27.00
N SER A 200 -3.85 19.51 27.37
CA SER A 200 -3.43 19.70 28.75
C SER A 200 -3.79 21.15 29.08
N SER A 201 -4.83 21.32 29.89
CA SER A 201 -5.13 22.57 30.54
C SER A 201 -3.91 22.91 31.40
N ASN A 202 -3.09 23.84 30.90
CA ASN A 202 -2.10 24.56 31.69
C ASN A 202 -2.80 25.57 32.58
#